data_AF-A0A5C6QPQ4-F1
#
_entry.id   AF-A0A5C6QPQ4-F1
#
_cell.length_a   1.000
_cell.length_b   1.000
_cell.length_c   1.000
_cell.angle_alpha   90.00
_cell.angle_beta   90.00
_cell.angle_gamma   90.00
#
_symmetry.space_group_name_H-M   'P 1'
#
loop_
_entity.id
_entity.type
_entity.pdbx_description
1 polymer ?
#
loop_
_entity_poly.entity_id
_entity_poly.type
_entity_poly.pdbx_seq_one_letter_code
_entity_poly.pdbx_strand_id
1 'polypeptide(L)' 'MHNNFWNYLFETSELIENMANDKQDIIEQVNARLETVELLYERHFDPVDSYEEVVAVKLIQAISRAIKK' A
#
# COMPACT_ATOMS: atom_id res chain seq x y z
N MET A 1 2.30 -2.83 17.52
CA MET A 1 1.77 -3.14 16.16
C MET A 1 1.94 -1.97 15.19
N HIS A 2 1.88 -0.70 15.64
CA HIS A 2 2.12 0.50 14.80
C HIS A 2 3.36 0.42 13.88
N ASN A 3 4.52 0.01 14.40
CA ASN A 3 5.75 -0.07 13.59
C ASN A 3 5.68 -1.07 12.43
N ASN A 4 4.83 -2.10 12.50
CA ASN A 4 4.79 -3.13 11.46
C ASN A 4 4.14 -2.62 10.18
N PHE A 5 3.17 -1.70 10.29
CA PHE A 5 2.50 -1.11 9.12
C PHE A 5 3.43 -0.18 8.36
N TRP A 6 4.06 0.77 9.06
CA TRP A 6 4.98 1.72 8.44
C TRP A 6 6.22 1.03 7.86
N ASN A 7 6.77 0.03 8.56
CA ASN A 7 7.86 -0.77 8.01
C ASN A 7 7.41 -1.51 6.74
N TYR A 8 6.21 -2.10 6.74
CA TYR A 8 5.68 -2.78 5.56
C TYR A 8 5.46 -1.82 4.37
N LEU A 9 4.96 -0.61 4.62
CA LEU A 9 4.81 0.42 3.60
C LEU A 9 6.17 0.84 3.04
N PHE A 10 7.16 1.04 3.92
CA PHE A 10 8.51 1.40 3.52
C PHE A 10 9.15 0.30 2.65
N GLU A 11 9.14 -0.95 3.10
CA GLU A 11 9.61 -2.10 2.32
C GLU A 11 8.88 -2.22 0.98
N THR A 12 7.56 -1.97 0.96
CA THR A 12 6.77 -1.98 -0.27
C THR A 12 7.21 -0.89 -1.24
N SER A 13 7.54 0.31 -0.75
CA SER A 13 8.06 1.39 -1.60
C SER A 13 9.42 1.03 -2.22
N GLU A 14 10.35 0.48 -1.44
CA GLU A 14 11.65 0.05 -1.97
C GLU A 14 11.50 -1.05 -3.03
N LEU A 15 10.57 -1.98 -2.83
CA LEU A 15 10.30 -3.04 -3.82
C LEU A 15 9.74 -2.46 -5.13
N ILE A 16 8.83 -1.48 -5.05
CA ILE A 16 8.27 -0.81 -6.23
C ILE A 16 9.34 -0.02 -6.99
N GLU A 17 10.19 0.73 -6.27
CA GLU A 17 11.28 1.50 -6.87
C GLU A 17 12.29 0.59 -7.60
N ASN A 18 12.58 -0.59 -7.02
CA ASN A 18 13.46 -1.56 -7.64
C ASN A 18 12.84 -2.23 -8.88
N MET A 19 11.51 -2.41 -8.92
CA MET A 19 10.78 -2.99 -10.07
C MET A 19 10.79 -2.07 -11.29
N ALA A 20 10.89 -0.75 -11.12
CA ALA A 20 10.89 0.20 -12.23
C ALA A 20 12.04 -0.01 -13.24
N ASN A 21 13.05 -0.81 -12.88
CA ASN A 21 14.17 -1.15 -13.74
C ASN A 21 13.90 -2.34 -14.70
N ASP A 22 12.89 -3.18 -14.41
CA ASP A 22 12.52 -4.34 -15.23
C ASP A 22 11.22 -4.07 -16.01
N LYS A 23 11.32 -4.06 -17.35
CA LYS A 23 10.30 -3.56 -18.29
C LYS A 23 8.97 -4.36 -18.38
N GLN A 24 8.65 -5.24 -17.44
CA GLN A 24 7.49 -6.12 -17.54
C GLN A 24 6.43 -5.78 -16.49
N ASP A 25 5.28 -5.31 -17.00
CA ASP A 25 4.04 -4.99 -16.29
C ASP A 25 4.14 -4.41 -14.87
N ILE A 26 4.97 -3.38 -14.72
CA ILE A 26 5.18 -2.64 -13.46
C ILE A 26 3.84 -2.19 -12.86
N ILE A 27 2.88 -1.80 -13.70
CA ILE A 27 1.56 -1.32 -13.26
C ILE A 27 0.76 -2.45 -12.58
N GLU A 28 0.71 -3.63 -13.18
CA GLU A 28 0.03 -4.79 -12.56
C GLU A 28 0.71 -5.21 -11.26
N GLN A 29 2.05 -5.22 -11.21
CA GLN A 29 2.80 -5.58 -10.00
C GLN A 29 2.62 -4.56 -8.87
N VAL A 30 2.66 -3.26 -9.19
CA VAL A 30 2.37 -2.18 -8.23
C VAL A 30 0.95 -2.33 -7.71
N ASN A 31 -0.02 -2.55 -8.60
CA ASN A 31 -1.41 -2.69 -8.20
C ASN A 31 -1.63 -3.92 -7.28
N ALA A 32 -1.03 -5.08 -7.59
CA ALA A 32 -1.12 -6.26 -6.74
C ALA A 32 -0.56 -6.02 -5.31
N ARG A 33 0.50 -5.21 -5.20
CA ARG A 33 1.08 -4.83 -3.90
C ARG A 33 0.15 -3.89 -3.13
N LEU A 34 -0.42 -2.89 -3.78
CA LEU A 34 -1.38 -1.98 -3.16
C LEU A 34 -2.60 -2.75 -2.63
N GLU A 35 -3.14 -3.70 -3.41
CA GLU A 35 -4.24 -4.57 -2.98
C GLU A 35 -3.88 -5.43 -1.75
N THR A 36 -2.64 -5.87 -1.66
CA THR A 36 -2.16 -6.63 -0.49
C THR A 36 -2.18 -5.76 0.77
N VAL A 37 -1.79 -4.48 0.66
CA VAL A 37 -1.90 -3.53 1.78
C VAL A 37 -3.36 -3.37 2.22
N GLU A 38 -4.29 -3.25 1.26
CA GLU A 38 -5.72 -3.15 1.57
C GLU A 38 -6.19 -4.38 2.35
N LEU A 39 -5.91 -5.59 1.85
CA LEU A 39 -6.33 -6.84 2.48
C LEU A 39 -5.77 -7.00 3.90
N LEU A 40 -4.52 -6.61 4.11
CA LEU A 40 -3.86 -6.77 5.41
C LEU A 40 -4.33 -5.73 6.43
N TYR A 41 -4.77 -4.54 6.01
CA TYR A 41 -4.92 -3.40 6.93
C TYR A 41 -6.28 -2.66 6.89
N GLU A 42 -7.23 -3.04 6.02
CA GLU A 42 -8.53 -2.34 5.84
C GLU A 42 -9.33 -2.10 7.13
N ARG A 43 -9.18 -2.97 8.14
CA ARG A 43 -9.94 -2.89 9.42
C ARG A 43 -9.06 -2.92 10.67
N HIS A 44 -7.76 -2.68 10.51
CA HIS A 44 -6.79 -2.85 11.60
C HIS A 44 -6.62 -1.62 12.49
N PHE A 45 -7.16 -0.47 12.10
CA PHE A 45 -6.90 0.80 12.76
C PHE A 45 -8.19 1.46 13.24
N ASP A 46 -8.19 1.89 14.50
CA ASP A 46 -9.20 2.80 15.03
C ASP A 46 -8.82 4.23 14.62
N PRO A 47 -9.70 4.99 13.93
CA PRO A 47 -9.42 6.36 13.52
C PRO A 47 -9.08 7.32 14.67
N VAL A 48 -9.48 7.00 15.90
CA VAL A 48 -9.18 7.82 17.09
C VAL A 48 -7.75 7.61 17.56
N ASP A 49 -7.23 6.39 17.46
CA ASP A 49 -5.92 6.00 18.00
C ASP A 49 -4.81 5.89 16.93
N SER A 50 -5.17 5.88 15.64
CA SER A 50 -4.25 5.55 14.53
C SER A 50 -4.69 6.26 13.23
N TYR A 51 -4.87 7.60 13.32
CA TYR A 51 -5.43 8.39 12.23
C TYR A 51 -4.52 8.38 10.99
N GLU A 52 -3.21 8.48 11.18
CA GLU A 52 -2.21 8.47 10.11
C GLU A 52 -2.27 7.17 9.29
N GLU A 53 -2.40 6.02 9.95
CA GLU A 53 -2.56 4.73 9.29
C GLU A 53 -3.88 4.64 8.53
N VAL A 54 -4.98 5.14 9.13
CA VAL A 54 -6.28 5.20 8.45
C VAL A 54 -6.20 6.04 7.17
N VAL A 55 -5.51 7.19 7.22
CA VAL A 55 -5.30 8.05 6.04
C VAL A 55 -4.45 7.34 4.99
N ALA A 56 -3.36 6.69 5.39
CA ALA A 56 -2.48 5.94 4.47
C ALA A 56 -3.24 4.81 3.77
N VAL A 57 -4.01 4.00 4.50
CA VAL A 57 -4.85 2.93 3.92
C VAL A 57 -5.87 3.51 2.95
N LYS A 58 -6.55 4.60 3.31
CA LYS A 58 -7.52 5.26 2.41
C LYS A 58 -6.89 5.78 1.12
N LEU A 59 -5.68 6.34 1.21
CA LEU A 59 -4.95 6.82 0.04
C LEU A 59 -4.53 5.66 -0.88
N ILE A 60 -4.00 4.59 -0.31
CA ILE A 60 -3.60 3.38 -1.03
C ILE A 60 -4.81 2.77 -1.76
N GLN A 61 -5.96 2.69 -1.09
CA GLN A 61 -7.23 2.27 -1.69
C GLN A 61 -7.66 3.13 -2.87
N ALA A 62 -7.53 4.45 -2.76
CA ALA A 62 -7.87 5.36 -3.84
C ALA A 62 -6.94 5.16 -5.06
N ILE A 63 -5.65 4.95 -4.81
CA ILE A 63 -4.64 4.75 -5.86
C ILE A 63 -4.85 3.41 -6.56
N SER A 64 -5.01 2.29 -5.84
CA SER A 64 -5.25 0.98 -6.47
C SER A 64 -6.49 1.00 -7.38
N ARG A 65 -7.58 1.60 -6.91
CA ARG A 65 -8.81 1.76 -7.71
C ARG A 65 -8.61 2.65 -8.94
N ALA A 66 -7.75 3.65 -8.86
CA ALA A 66 -7.44 4.53 -10.00
C ALA A 66 -6.60 3.81 -11.05
N ILE A 67 -5.68 2.93 -10.64
CA ILE A 67 -4.82 2.15 -11.54
C ILE A 67 -5.61 1.06 -12.29
N LYS A 68 -6.61 0.43 -11.65
CA LYS A 68 -7.49 -0.57 -12.28
C LYS A 68 -8.45 -0.01 -13.34
N LYS A 69 -8.59 1.31 -13.43
CA LYS A 69 -9.54 2.00 -14.32
C LYS A 69 -8.92 2.33 -15.66
#